data_AF-A0A6A5UZ04-F1
#
_entry.id   AF-A0A6A5UZ04-F1
#
_cell.length_a   1.000
_cell.length_b   1.000
_cell.length_c   1.000
_cell.angle_alpha   90.00
_cell.angle_beta   90.00
_cell.angle_gamma   90.00
#
_symmetry.space_group_name_H-M   'P 1'
#
loop_
_entity.id
_entity.type
_entity.pdbx_description
1 polymer ?
#
loop_
_entity_poly.entity_id
_entity_poly.type
_entity_poly.pdbx_seq_one_letter_code
_entity_poly.pdbx_strand_id
1 'polypeptide(L)'
;MIAGEPSARDVDVPSSPLVAPAPQPFPELCARIHARVAAFLDEQHDSERLKSLQAQTRISLDIICEALEKYRLPELSLAYNGGKDCLVLLILYLCALHIKGLTPADPNADPDTAIKCVYIQAPHPFQEVEDFVAASVKTYSLHLLEYAKPMKAAFTDYLRDVPVVKAIFVGTRRTDPHGEHLKHFDPTDSGWPPFMRIHPVIDWHYVDIWTFIRHLNIPYCKLYDCGYTSLGGTDDTHPNPVLAKKNSNGSVLTTPNGTKTAYFRPAYELVDDYEERLGRDR
;
A
#
# COMPACT_ATOMS: atom_id res chain seq x y z
N MET A 1 -0.94 -4.55 32.30
CA MET A 1 -1.77 -3.53 31.63
C MET A 1 -0.83 -2.49 31.05
N ILE A 2 -0.46 -2.65 29.79
CA ILE A 2 0.35 -1.67 29.06
C ILE A 2 -0.65 -0.78 28.35
N ALA A 3 -0.78 0.46 28.80
CA ALA A 3 -1.55 1.48 28.12
C ALA A 3 -0.74 1.95 26.90
N GLY A 4 -0.82 1.19 25.81
CA GLY A 4 -0.33 1.59 24.50
C GLY A 4 -1.54 1.86 23.61
N GLU A 5 -1.62 3.07 23.04
CA GLU A 5 -2.72 3.59 22.21
C GLU A 5 -3.28 2.50 21.27
N PRO A 6 -4.55 2.13 21.27
CA PRO A 6 -4.96 0.92 20.55
C PRO A 6 -4.92 1.09 19.01
N SER A 7 -4.99 2.31 18.47
CA SER A 7 -5.17 2.56 17.03
C SER A 7 -4.18 3.59 16.46
N ALA A 8 -4.06 3.65 15.14
CA ALA A 8 -3.22 4.64 14.44
C ALA A 8 -3.81 6.08 14.47
N ARG A 9 -4.85 6.32 15.27
CA ARG A 9 -5.50 7.62 15.46
C ARG A 9 -4.60 8.64 16.17
N ASP A 10 -3.84 8.19 17.17
CA ASP A 10 -3.15 9.06 18.13
C ASP A 10 -1.72 9.42 17.68
N VAL A 11 -1.36 9.06 16.45
CA VAL A 11 -0.06 9.38 15.85
C VAL A 11 0.02 10.88 15.54
N ASP A 12 1.11 11.54 15.94
CA ASP A 12 1.40 12.91 15.54
C ASP A 12 1.65 12.97 14.03
N VAL A 13 0.76 13.65 13.30
CA VAL A 13 0.82 13.71 11.84
C VAL A 13 1.57 14.97 11.43
N PRO A 14 2.67 14.87 10.66
CA PRO A 14 3.38 16.04 10.15
C PRO A 14 2.43 17.01 9.43
N SER A 15 2.60 18.31 9.65
CA SER A 15 1.73 19.34 9.04
C SER A 15 1.77 19.36 7.50
N SER A 16 2.86 18.91 6.90
CA SER A 16 3.01 18.79 5.45
C SER A 16 2.95 17.32 5.00
N PRO A 17 2.24 17.02 3.88
CA PRO A 17 2.17 15.67 3.35
C PRO A 17 3.55 15.17 2.96
N LEU A 18 3.75 13.85 2.89
CA LEU A 18 4.99 13.24 2.39
C LEU A 18 5.28 13.70 0.96
N VAL A 19 4.25 13.83 0.16
CA VAL A 19 4.34 14.19 -1.26
C VAL A 19 3.57 15.48 -1.51
N ALA A 20 4.16 16.41 -2.25
CA ALA A 20 3.49 17.67 -2.57
C ALA A 20 2.33 17.44 -3.57
N PRO A 21 1.31 18.31 -3.56
CA PRO A 21 0.26 18.27 -4.58
C PRO A 21 0.76 18.57 -6.01
N ALA A 22 1.85 19.34 -6.14
CA ALA A 22 2.47 19.62 -7.43
C ALA A 22 3.51 18.54 -7.78
N PRO A 23 3.60 18.12 -9.06
CA PRO A 23 4.65 17.22 -9.52
C PRO A 23 6.03 17.76 -9.19
N GLN A 24 6.91 16.91 -8.67
CA GLN A 24 8.31 17.21 -8.39
C GLN A 24 9.19 16.34 -9.30
N PRO A 25 10.42 16.76 -9.62
CA PRO A 25 11.38 15.89 -10.29
C PRO A 25 11.55 14.57 -9.52
N PHE A 26 11.59 13.45 -10.24
CA PHE A 26 11.61 12.12 -9.61
C PHE A 26 12.74 11.90 -8.59
N PRO A 27 13.99 12.36 -8.83
CA PRO A 27 15.05 12.24 -7.83
C PRO A 27 14.77 13.03 -6.55
N GLU A 28 14.18 14.23 -6.66
CA GLU A 28 13.82 15.06 -5.51
C GLU A 28 12.69 14.44 -4.70
N LEU A 29 11.70 13.85 -5.37
CA LEU A 29 10.63 13.08 -4.71
C LEU A 29 11.20 11.92 -3.91
N CYS A 30 12.06 11.10 -4.53
CA CYS A 30 12.68 9.95 -3.86
C CYS A 30 13.57 10.40 -2.69
N ALA A 31 14.34 11.47 -2.85
CA ALA A 31 15.16 12.05 -1.79
C ALA A 31 14.30 12.55 -0.61
N ARG A 32 13.15 13.19 -0.88
CA ARG A 32 12.21 13.63 0.14
C ARG A 32 11.57 12.46 0.88
N ILE A 33 11.16 11.41 0.15
CA ILE A 33 10.65 10.17 0.74
C ILE A 33 11.70 9.57 1.66
N HIS A 34 12.93 9.39 1.16
CA HIS A 34 14.05 8.88 1.94
C HIS A 34 14.30 9.72 3.20
N ALA A 35 14.37 11.05 3.08
CA ALA A 35 14.61 11.94 4.22
C ALA A 35 13.53 11.79 5.31
N ARG A 36 12.25 11.66 4.93
CA ARG A 36 11.16 11.46 5.90
C ARG A 36 11.23 10.07 6.55
N VAL A 37 11.48 9.02 5.76
CA VAL A 37 11.61 7.66 6.29
C VAL A 37 12.81 7.55 7.21
N ALA A 38 13.96 8.13 6.83
CA ALA A 38 15.16 8.16 7.66
C ALA A 38 14.92 8.90 8.98
N ALA A 39 14.27 10.07 8.94
CA ALA A 39 13.89 10.80 10.15
C ALA A 39 13.01 9.93 11.07
N PHE A 40 11.98 9.27 10.53
CA PHE A 40 11.15 8.34 11.30
C PHE A 40 11.95 7.19 11.91
N LEU A 41 12.93 6.63 11.18
CA LEU A 41 13.77 5.54 11.69
C LEU A 41 14.74 5.99 12.79
N ASP A 42 15.18 7.25 12.76
CA ASP A 42 16.12 7.82 13.73
C ASP A 42 15.43 8.41 14.98
N GLU A 43 14.13 8.69 14.89
CA GLU A 43 13.32 9.18 16.01
C GLU A 43 13.38 8.22 17.21
N GLN A 44 13.65 8.77 18.39
CA GLN A 44 13.59 8.04 19.65
C GLN A 44 12.18 8.15 20.23
N HIS A 45 11.54 7.00 20.42
CA HIS A 45 10.18 6.91 20.97
C HIS A 45 10.13 5.93 22.14
N ASP A 46 9.35 6.24 23.17
CA ASP A 46 9.06 5.29 24.26
C ASP A 46 8.00 4.25 23.87
N SER A 47 7.29 4.47 22.75
CA SER A 47 6.25 3.58 22.24
C SER A 47 6.85 2.30 21.64
N GLU A 48 6.61 1.16 22.28
CA GLU A 48 7.02 -0.16 21.78
C GLU A 48 6.48 -0.45 20.38
N ARG A 49 5.28 0.06 20.04
CA ARG A 49 4.75 -0.06 18.69
C ARG A 49 5.58 0.70 17.66
N LEU A 50 5.96 1.95 17.94
CA LEU A 50 6.77 2.72 17.00
C LEU A 50 8.15 2.07 16.82
N LYS A 51 8.73 1.53 17.90
CA LYS A 51 9.97 0.73 17.81
C LYS A 51 9.79 -0.51 16.94
N SER A 52 8.69 -1.25 17.12
CA SER A 52 8.36 -2.42 16.30
C SER A 52 8.17 -2.04 14.84
N LEU A 53 7.45 -0.96 14.56
CA LEU A 53 7.25 -0.44 13.20
C LEU A 53 8.56 0.01 12.55
N GLN A 54 9.45 0.69 13.30
CA GLN A 54 10.77 1.06 12.82
C GLN A 54 11.61 -0.19 12.48
N ALA A 55 11.58 -1.21 13.33
CA ALA A 55 12.27 -2.48 13.07
C ALA A 55 11.71 -3.17 11.81
N GLN A 56 10.39 -3.23 11.68
CA GLN A 56 9.71 -3.83 10.53
C GLN A 56 9.97 -3.04 9.23
N THR A 57 10.06 -1.71 9.32
CA THR A 57 10.43 -0.83 8.21
C THR A 57 11.85 -1.10 7.73
N ARG A 58 12.82 -1.31 8.65
CA ARG A 58 14.19 -1.70 8.30
C ARG A 58 14.23 -3.04 7.58
N ILE A 59 13.53 -4.05 8.10
CA ILE A 59 13.43 -5.37 7.45
C ILE A 59 12.89 -5.25 6.03
N SER A 60 11.82 -4.49 5.82
CA SER A 60 11.24 -4.29 4.48
C SER A 60 12.22 -3.59 3.53
N LEU A 61 12.95 -2.57 3.98
CA LEU A 61 13.98 -1.90 3.19
C LEU A 61 15.13 -2.85 2.83
N ASP A 62 15.56 -3.70 3.75
CA ASP A 62 16.60 -4.71 3.51
C ASP A 62 16.17 -5.69 2.42
N ILE A 63 14.93 -6.21 2.48
CA ILE A 63 14.37 -7.11 1.46
C ILE A 63 14.29 -6.43 0.08
N ILE A 64 13.88 -5.16 0.04
CA ILE A 64 13.84 -4.41 -1.22
C ILE A 64 15.25 -4.17 -1.76
N CYS A 65 16.21 -3.82 -0.90
CA CYS A 65 17.60 -3.64 -1.28
C CYS A 65 18.23 -4.93 -1.80
N GLU A 66 17.94 -6.07 -1.18
CA GLU A 66 18.35 -7.40 -1.63
C GLU A 66 17.76 -7.72 -3.02
N ALA A 67 16.50 -7.37 -3.26
CA ALA A 67 15.88 -7.52 -4.58
C ALA A 67 16.56 -6.64 -5.65
N LEU A 68 16.90 -5.40 -5.32
CA LEU A 68 17.63 -4.47 -6.21
C LEU A 68 19.07 -4.92 -6.49
N GLU A 69 19.65 -5.79 -5.66
CA GLU A 69 20.95 -6.42 -5.91
C GLU A 69 20.82 -7.68 -6.78
N LYS A 70 19.74 -8.46 -6.61
CA LYS A 70 19.49 -9.70 -7.36
C LYS A 70 18.98 -9.46 -8.79
N TYR A 71 18.25 -8.37 -9.01
CA TYR A 71 17.58 -8.08 -10.27
C TYR A 71 17.95 -6.67 -10.75
N ARG A 72 18.10 -6.50 -12.07
CA ARG A 72 18.23 -5.17 -12.65
C ARG A 72 16.88 -4.46 -12.58
N LEU A 73 16.89 -3.13 -12.50
CA LEU A 73 15.67 -2.32 -12.46
C LEU A 73 14.61 -2.71 -13.52
N PRO A 74 14.94 -2.96 -14.81
CA PRO A 74 13.91 -3.35 -15.77
C PRO A 74 13.29 -4.73 -15.55
N GLU A 75 13.94 -5.59 -14.76
CA GLU A 75 13.48 -6.94 -14.43
C GLU A 75 12.52 -6.95 -13.22
N LEU A 76 12.35 -5.79 -12.58
CA LEU A 76 11.46 -5.59 -11.42
C LEU A 76 10.17 -4.90 -11.85
N SER A 77 9.08 -5.25 -11.18
CA SER A 77 7.78 -4.59 -11.30
C SER A 77 7.07 -4.55 -9.94
N LEU A 78 6.09 -3.67 -9.77
CA LEU A 78 5.21 -3.62 -8.60
C LEU A 78 3.77 -3.94 -8.99
N ALA A 79 3.12 -4.84 -8.25
CA ALA A 79 1.67 -5.00 -8.30
C ALA A 79 1.03 -3.85 -7.49
N TYR A 80 0.48 -2.86 -8.18
CA TYR A 80 -0.05 -1.63 -7.56
C TYR A 80 -1.52 -1.45 -7.91
N ASN A 81 -2.38 -1.46 -6.88
CA ASN A 81 -3.84 -1.31 -7.04
C ASN A 81 -4.40 -0.07 -6.31
N GLY A 82 -3.54 0.84 -5.84
CA GLY A 82 -3.96 2.01 -5.07
C GLY A 82 -4.42 1.72 -3.63
N GLY A 83 -4.34 0.46 -3.19
CA GLY A 83 -4.61 0.05 -1.82
C GLY A 83 -3.54 0.52 -0.84
N LYS A 84 -3.87 0.52 0.46
CA LYS A 84 -2.97 0.95 1.54
C LYS A 84 -1.67 0.14 1.59
N ASP A 85 -1.74 -1.16 1.34
CA ASP A 85 -0.60 -2.08 1.52
C ASP A 85 0.42 -1.92 0.38
N CYS A 86 -0.03 -1.87 -0.87
CA CYS A 86 0.84 -1.61 -2.01
C CYS A 86 1.36 -0.16 -2.02
N LEU A 87 0.63 0.79 -1.41
CA LEU A 87 1.09 2.17 -1.22
C LEU A 87 2.28 2.23 -0.25
N VAL A 88 2.21 1.55 0.91
CA VAL A 88 3.36 1.44 1.82
C VAL A 88 4.55 0.82 1.10
N LEU A 89 4.34 -0.28 0.38
CA LEU A 89 5.37 -0.94 -0.41
C LEU A 89 5.98 0.00 -1.46
N LEU A 90 5.18 0.78 -2.18
CA LEU A 90 5.66 1.76 -3.15
C LEU A 90 6.56 2.81 -2.49
N ILE A 91 6.15 3.37 -1.35
CA ILE A 91 6.94 4.37 -0.64
C ILE A 91 8.30 3.80 -0.19
N LEU A 92 8.31 2.58 0.34
CA LEU A 92 9.55 1.89 0.72
C LEU A 92 10.42 1.56 -0.49
N TYR A 93 9.81 1.20 -1.63
CA TYR A 93 10.54 0.95 -2.87
C TYR A 93 11.23 2.21 -3.38
N LEU A 94 10.52 3.35 -3.44
CA LEU A 94 11.11 4.64 -3.84
C LEU A 94 12.21 5.11 -2.88
N CYS A 95 12.05 4.86 -1.58
CA CYS A 95 13.10 5.09 -0.59
C CYS A 95 14.37 4.26 -0.92
N ALA A 96 14.20 2.96 -1.18
CA ALA A 96 15.31 2.07 -1.51
C ALA A 96 16.00 2.44 -2.84
N LEU A 97 15.25 2.90 -3.86
CA LEU A 97 15.85 3.41 -5.10
C LEU A 97 16.78 4.59 -4.82
N HIS A 98 16.39 5.53 -3.95
CA HIS A 98 17.27 6.62 -3.55
C HIS A 98 18.53 6.11 -2.84
N ILE A 99 18.38 5.20 -1.87
CA ILE A 99 19.51 4.60 -1.15
C ILE A 99 20.50 3.93 -2.11
N LYS A 100 20.00 3.28 -3.16
CA LYS A 100 20.83 2.60 -4.17
C LYS A 100 21.32 3.51 -5.29
N GLY A 101 20.98 4.81 -5.29
CA GLY A 101 21.35 5.74 -6.36
C GLY A 101 20.65 5.46 -7.71
N LEU A 102 19.50 4.79 -7.68
CA LEU A 102 18.72 4.37 -8.84
C LEU A 102 17.55 5.33 -9.13
N THR A 103 17.81 6.63 -9.04
CA THR A 103 16.81 7.68 -9.25
C THR A 103 17.14 8.49 -10.52
N PRO A 104 16.71 8.04 -11.71
CA PRO A 104 16.91 8.77 -12.96
C PRO A 104 16.14 10.11 -12.95
N ALA A 105 16.57 11.07 -13.76
CA ALA A 105 15.88 12.36 -13.87
C ALA A 105 14.43 12.23 -14.36
N ASP A 106 14.22 11.36 -15.35
CA ASP A 106 12.90 10.96 -15.86
C ASP A 106 12.87 9.43 -16.02
N PRO A 107 12.22 8.68 -15.09
CA PRO A 107 12.11 7.23 -15.19
C PRO A 107 11.44 6.76 -16.48
N ASN A 108 10.52 7.55 -17.04
CA ASN A 108 9.72 7.16 -18.19
C ASN A 108 10.37 7.49 -19.53
N ALA A 109 11.53 8.16 -19.53
CA ALA A 109 12.29 8.46 -20.74
C ALA A 109 12.93 7.22 -21.38
N ASP A 110 13.24 6.19 -20.57
CA ASP A 110 13.85 4.94 -21.01
C ASP A 110 13.14 3.74 -20.36
N PRO A 111 12.71 2.72 -21.15
CA PRO A 111 12.19 1.47 -20.61
C PRO A 111 13.09 0.77 -19.57
N ASP A 112 14.41 0.96 -19.63
CA ASP A 112 15.36 0.39 -18.67
C ASP A 112 15.37 1.11 -17.32
N THR A 113 14.81 2.31 -17.25
CA THR A 113 14.72 3.11 -16.03
C THR A 113 13.30 3.22 -15.46
N ALA A 114 12.31 2.74 -16.21
CA ALA A 114 10.90 2.85 -15.87
C ALA A 114 10.55 2.13 -14.56
N ILE A 115 9.77 2.80 -13.71
CA ILE A 115 9.17 2.19 -12.52
C ILE A 115 7.94 1.39 -12.96
N LYS A 116 8.18 0.16 -13.40
CA LYS A 116 7.13 -0.71 -13.95
C LYS A 116 6.14 -1.09 -12.87
N CYS A 117 4.86 -0.96 -13.19
CA CYS A 117 3.77 -1.40 -12.35
C CYS A 117 2.73 -2.17 -13.18
N VAL A 118 2.10 -3.14 -12.53
CA VAL A 118 0.94 -3.85 -13.06
C VAL A 118 -0.26 -3.58 -12.16
N TYR A 119 -1.37 -3.16 -12.76
CA TYR A 119 -2.65 -3.01 -12.09
C TYR A 119 -3.67 -3.97 -12.68
N ILE A 120 -4.18 -4.87 -11.84
CA ILE A 120 -5.26 -5.79 -12.20
C ILE A 120 -6.55 -5.21 -11.63
N GLN A 121 -7.40 -4.71 -12.51
CA GLN A 121 -8.63 -4.01 -12.14
C GLN A 121 -9.68 -4.99 -11.60
N ALA A 122 -10.40 -4.58 -10.56
CA ALA A 122 -11.61 -5.27 -10.14
C ALA A 122 -12.66 -5.20 -11.27
N PRO A 123 -13.59 -6.18 -11.37
CA PRO A 123 -14.65 -6.14 -12.39
C PRO A 123 -15.53 -4.87 -12.33
N HIS A 124 -15.77 -4.38 -11.12
CA HIS A 124 -16.57 -3.18 -10.86
C HIS A 124 -15.80 -2.22 -9.95
N PRO A 125 -14.74 -1.55 -10.43
CA PRO A 125 -13.86 -0.78 -9.58
C PRO A 125 -14.57 0.46 -9.02
N PHE A 126 -14.16 0.90 -7.83
CA PHE A 126 -14.56 2.21 -7.31
C PHE A 126 -13.88 3.31 -8.12
N GLN A 127 -14.63 4.32 -8.54
CA GLN A 127 -14.06 5.48 -9.24
C GLN A 127 -13.00 6.18 -8.38
N GLU A 128 -13.20 6.23 -7.07
CA GLU A 128 -12.23 6.78 -6.11
C GLU A 128 -10.89 6.05 -6.07
N VAL A 129 -10.89 4.75 -6.38
CA VAL A 129 -9.66 3.95 -6.49
C VAL A 129 -8.98 4.25 -7.82
N GLU A 130 -9.72 4.26 -8.92
CA GLU A 130 -9.19 4.60 -10.25
C GLU A 130 -8.59 6.01 -10.26
N ASP A 131 -9.28 7.01 -9.68
CA ASP A 131 -8.79 8.37 -9.56
C ASP A 131 -7.50 8.43 -8.73
N PHE A 132 -7.43 7.66 -7.64
CA PHE A 132 -6.24 7.60 -6.79
C PHE A 132 -5.06 6.92 -7.48
N VAL A 133 -5.29 5.83 -8.23
CA VAL A 133 -4.27 5.16 -9.04
C VAL A 133 -3.75 6.11 -10.11
N ALA A 134 -4.64 6.79 -10.86
CA ALA A 134 -4.25 7.75 -11.89
C ALA A 134 -3.45 8.94 -11.32
N ALA A 135 -3.83 9.43 -10.13
CA ALA A 135 -3.04 10.44 -9.43
C ALA A 135 -1.66 9.89 -9.03
N SER A 136 -1.61 8.67 -8.46
CA SER A 136 -0.38 8.01 -8.05
C SER A 136 0.60 7.82 -9.23
N VAL A 137 0.11 7.43 -10.41
CA VAL A 137 0.92 7.29 -11.63
C VAL A 137 1.69 8.57 -11.94
N LYS A 138 1.01 9.72 -11.88
CA LYS A 138 1.63 11.02 -12.12
C LYS A 138 2.57 11.42 -11.00
N THR A 139 2.11 11.26 -9.75
CA THR A 139 2.84 11.67 -8.55
C THR A 139 4.16 10.91 -8.40
N TYR A 140 4.18 9.61 -8.67
CA TYR A 140 5.32 8.73 -8.45
C TYR A 140 6.04 8.31 -9.74
N SER A 141 5.70 8.93 -10.88
CA SER A 141 6.29 8.64 -12.20
C SER A 141 6.23 7.15 -12.58
N LEU A 142 5.09 6.50 -12.32
CA LEU A 142 4.93 5.06 -12.56
C LEU A 142 4.68 4.76 -14.04
N HIS A 143 5.24 3.66 -14.53
CA HIS A 143 4.89 3.07 -15.81
C HIS A 143 3.88 1.94 -15.59
N LEU A 144 2.59 2.28 -15.56
CA LEU A 144 1.51 1.37 -15.21
C LEU A 144 0.88 0.72 -16.44
N LEU A 145 0.78 -0.61 -16.44
CA LEU A 145 -0.06 -1.36 -17.37
C LEU A 145 -1.28 -1.94 -16.64
N GLU A 146 -2.46 -1.79 -17.24
CA GLU A 146 -3.75 -2.13 -16.65
C GLU A 146 -4.38 -3.35 -17.32
N TYR A 147 -4.97 -4.24 -16.52
CA TYR A 147 -5.60 -5.48 -16.99
C TYR A 147 -6.92 -5.74 -16.27
N ALA A 148 -8.02 -5.77 -17.01
CA ALA A 148 -9.35 -6.15 -16.51
C ALA A 148 -9.63 -7.65 -16.79
N LYS A 149 -8.90 -8.54 -16.13
CA LYS A 149 -9.00 -10.01 -16.31
C LYS A 149 -8.79 -10.74 -14.98
N PRO A 150 -9.19 -12.03 -14.86
CA PRO A 150 -8.81 -12.85 -13.73
C PRO A 150 -7.29 -12.82 -13.50
N MET A 151 -6.87 -12.74 -12.25
CA MET A 151 -5.49 -12.40 -11.85
C MET A 151 -4.41 -13.22 -12.59
N LYS A 152 -4.59 -14.54 -12.67
CA LYS A 152 -3.66 -15.43 -13.38
C LYS A 152 -3.55 -15.14 -14.88
N ALA A 153 -4.66 -14.83 -15.54
CA ALA A 153 -4.67 -14.46 -16.96
C ALA A 153 -4.03 -13.08 -17.17
N ALA A 154 -4.33 -12.12 -16.28
CA ALA A 154 -3.72 -10.80 -16.32
C ALA A 154 -2.19 -10.86 -16.19
N PHE A 155 -1.64 -11.62 -15.22
CA PHE A 155 -0.18 -11.79 -15.12
C PHE A 155 0.42 -12.54 -16.32
N THR A 156 -0.32 -13.47 -16.92
CA THR A 156 0.13 -14.18 -18.14
C THR A 156 0.28 -13.22 -19.32
N ASP A 157 -0.65 -12.29 -19.47
CA ASP A 157 -0.58 -11.26 -20.52
C ASP A 157 0.48 -10.21 -20.17
N TYR A 158 0.55 -9.76 -18.92
CA TYR A 158 1.57 -8.81 -18.47
C TYR A 158 3.00 -9.29 -18.74
N LEU A 159 3.33 -10.54 -18.41
CA LEU A 159 4.66 -11.10 -18.66
C LEU A 159 4.92 -11.40 -20.14
N ARG A 160 3.88 -11.41 -20.99
CA ARG A 160 4.03 -11.46 -22.44
C ARG A 160 4.32 -10.07 -23.02
N ASP A 161 3.64 -9.06 -22.50
CA ASP A 161 3.80 -7.67 -22.92
C ASP A 161 5.14 -7.09 -22.42
N VAL A 162 5.61 -7.55 -21.24
CA VAL A 162 6.83 -7.08 -20.58
C VAL A 162 7.75 -8.26 -20.22
N PRO A 163 8.29 -9.00 -21.20
CA PRO A 163 9.00 -10.27 -20.98
C PRO A 163 10.33 -10.15 -20.24
N VAL A 164 10.83 -8.92 -20.05
CA VAL A 164 12.05 -8.65 -19.26
C VAL A 164 11.79 -8.80 -17.76
N VAL A 165 10.54 -8.64 -17.29
CA VAL A 165 10.20 -8.75 -15.87
C VAL A 165 10.40 -10.18 -15.38
N LYS A 166 11.10 -10.31 -14.26
CA LYS A 166 11.42 -11.59 -13.60
C LYS A 166 10.91 -11.66 -12.17
N ALA A 167 10.74 -10.51 -11.52
CA ALA A 167 10.22 -10.44 -10.16
C ALA A 167 9.23 -9.30 -9.99
N ILE A 168 8.19 -9.54 -9.19
CA ILE A 168 7.11 -8.60 -8.93
C ILE A 168 6.95 -8.43 -7.42
N PHE A 169 7.02 -7.20 -6.95
CA PHE A 169 6.72 -6.83 -5.57
C PHE A 169 5.20 -6.86 -5.34
N VAL A 170 4.77 -7.50 -4.26
CA VAL A 170 3.35 -7.70 -3.92
C VAL A 170 3.10 -7.32 -2.46
N GLY A 171 2.11 -6.47 -2.21
CA GLY A 171 1.75 -5.95 -0.88
C GLY A 171 0.93 -6.90 0.00
N THR A 172 1.03 -8.22 -0.20
CA THR A 172 0.32 -9.22 0.63
C THR A 172 0.96 -9.34 2.01
N ARG A 173 0.13 -9.44 3.05
CA ARG A 173 0.51 -9.68 4.45
C ARG A 173 0.12 -11.08 4.90
N ARG A 174 0.71 -11.58 5.99
CA ARG A 174 0.39 -12.92 6.53
C ARG A 174 -1.08 -13.09 6.90
N THR A 175 -1.74 -12.00 7.29
CA THR A 175 -3.15 -11.97 7.70
C THR A 175 -4.12 -11.90 6.51
N ASP A 176 -3.61 -11.70 5.29
CA ASP A 176 -4.43 -11.75 4.08
C ASP A 176 -4.78 -13.19 3.67
N PRO A 177 -5.87 -13.40 2.91
CA PRO A 177 -6.20 -14.71 2.35
C PRO A 177 -5.00 -15.32 1.60
N HIS A 178 -4.65 -16.56 1.94
CA HIS A 178 -3.52 -17.32 1.41
C HIS A 178 -2.12 -16.76 1.75
N GLY A 179 -2.01 -15.79 2.68
CA GLY A 179 -0.74 -15.16 3.05
C GLY A 179 0.08 -15.88 4.12
N GLU A 180 -0.51 -16.77 4.91
CA GLU A 180 0.05 -17.30 6.16
C GLU A 180 1.47 -17.88 6.02
N HIS A 181 1.71 -18.67 4.96
CA HIS A 181 2.96 -19.42 4.75
C HIS A 181 3.90 -18.81 3.70
N LEU A 182 3.53 -17.65 3.16
CA LEU A 182 4.36 -16.96 2.17
C LEU A 182 5.68 -16.49 2.79
N LYS A 183 6.72 -16.43 1.95
CA LYS A 183 8.06 -15.93 2.30
C LYS A 183 8.30 -14.55 1.66
N HIS A 184 9.35 -13.86 2.10
CA HIS A 184 9.75 -12.60 1.45
C HIS A 184 10.08 -12.77 -0.03
N PHE A 185 10.67 -13.90 -0.42
CA PHE A 185 10.92 -14.27 -1.81
C PHE A 185 10.25 -15.62 -2.06
N ASP A 186 9.22 -15.62 -2.89
CA ASP A 186 8.37 -16.78 -3.11
C ASP A 186 8.06 -16.95 -4.60
N PRO A 187 8.67 -17.94 -5.30
CA PRO A 187 8.30 -18.25 -6.68
C PRO A 187 6.80 -18.51 -6.78
N THR A 188 6.19 -18.11 -7.90
CA THR A 188 4.80 -18.45 -8.15
C THR A 188 4.54 -19.96 -8.14
N ASP A 189 3.35 -20.34 -7.67
CA ASP A 189 2.93 -21.74 -7.58
C ASP A 189 2.80 -22.40 -8.96
N SER A 190 2.79 -23.74 -8.98
CA SER A 190 2.60 -24.51 -10.20
C SER A 190 1.33 -24.09 -10.94
N GLY A 191 1.48 -23.88 -12.25
CA GLY A 191 0.40 -23.45 -13.14
C GLY A 191 0.24 -21.94 -13.25
N TRP A 192 0.82 -21.11 -12.38
CA TRP A 192 0.93 -19.66 -12.61
C TRP A 192 2.04 -19.34 -13.62
N PRO A 193 1.99 -18.19 -14.31
CA PRO A 193 3.14 -17.77 -15.12
C PRO A 193 4.36 -17.58 -14.21
N PRO A 194 5.56 -18.00 -14.63
CA PRO A 194 6.72 -18.07 -13.74
C PRO A 194 7.31 -16.70 -13.47
N PHE A 195 7.29 -16.26 -12.20
CA PHE A 195 8.06 -15.11 -11.72
C PHE A 195 8.33 -15.24 -10.21
N MET A 196 9.25 -14.43 -9.70
CA MET A 196 9.49 -14.30 -8.26
C MET A 196 8.51 -13.31 -7.65
N ARG A 197 7.69 -13.72 -6.68
CA ARG A 197 6.93 -12.78 -5.84
C ARG A 197 7.84 -12.28 -4.74
N ILE A 198 7.85 -10.97 -4.52
CA ILE A 198 8.62 -10.34 -3.45
C ILE A 198 7.64 -9.68 -2.49
N HIS A 199 7.69 -10.02 -1.21
CA HIS A 199 6.75 -9.56 -0.19
C HIS A 199 7.47 -8.82 0.96
N PRO A 200 7.92 -7.57 0.75
CA PRO A 200 8.68 -6.85 1.79
C PRO A 200 7.85 -6.50 3.02
N VAL A 201 6.53 -6.32 2.85
CA VAL A 201 5.62 -5.92 3.93
C VAL A 201 4.89 -7.10 4.58
N ILE A 202 5.34 -8.34 4.34
CA ILE A 202 4.53 -9.52 4.67
C ILE A 202 4.21 -9.70 6.16
N ASP A 203 5.12 -9.28 7.03
CA ASP A 203 4.97 -9.39 8.48
C ASP A 203 4.37 -8.12 9.11
N TRP A 204 3.87 -7.17 8.31
CA TRP A 204 3.20 -5.98 8.83
C TRP A 204 1.79 -6.29 9.29
N HIS A 205 1.37 -5.71 10.40
CA HIS A 205 -0.02 -5.74 10.86
C HIS A 205 -0.82 -4.54 10.33
N TYR A 206 -2.15 -4.62 10.42
CA TYR A 206 -3.06 -3.57 9.96
C TYR A 206 -2.73 -2.21 10.59
N VAL A 207 -2.45 -2.22 11.90
CA VAL A 207 -2.07 -1.02 12.64
C VAL A 207 -0.72 -0.47 12.16
N ASP A 208 0.25 -1.33 11.82
CA ASP A 208 1.56 -0.91 11.31
C ASP A 208 1.42 -0.14 9.99
N ILE A 209 0.60 -0.64 9.07
CA ILE A 209 0.31 -0.01 7.78
C ILE A 209 -0.25 1.41 8.00
N TRP A 210 -1.26 1.54 8.87
CA TRP A 210 -1.86 2.85 9.12
C TRP A 210 -0.97 3.77 9.94
N THR A 211 -0.27 3.26 10.94
CA THR A 211 0.68 4.05 11.72
C THR A 211 1.75 4.62 10.79
N PHE A 212 2.31 3.83 9.88
CA PHE A 212 3.29 4.33 8.89
C PHE A 212 2.70 5.38 7.95
N ILE A 213 1.53 5.10 7.34
CA ILE A 213 0.84 6.05 6.45
C ILE A 213 0.59 7.38 7.17
N ARG A 214 0.12 7.33 8.41
CA ARG A 214 -0.25 8.51 9.21
C ARG A 214 0.98 9.25 9.72
N HIS A 215 1.96 8.54 10.26
CA HIS A 215 3.20 9.13 10.80
C HIS A 215 3.98 9.87 9.73
N LEU A 216 3.99 9.37 8.50
CA LEU A 216 4.69 10.04 7.40
C LEU A 216 3.79 11.04 6.64
N ASN A 217 2.50 11.14 6.97
CA ASN A 217 1.48 11.92 6.27
C ASN A 217 1.41 11.58 4.76
N ILE A 218 1.28 10.30 4.44
CA ILE A 218 1.19 9.79 3.07
C ILE A 218 -0.25 9.96 2.56
N PRO A 219 -0.49 10.64 1.41
CA PRO A 219 -1.82 10.69 0.82
C PRO A 219 -2.31 9.29 0.41
N TYR A 220 -3.54 8.94 0.79
CA TYR A 220 -4.16 7.63 0.51
C TYR A 220 -5.57 7.80 -0.09
N CYS A 221 -6.14 6.71 -0.62
CA CYS A 221 -7.48 6.72 -1.20
C CYS A 221 -8.56 7.13 -0.18
N LYS A 222 -9.37 8.14 -0.51
CA LYS A 222 -10.36 8.74 0.40
C LYS A 222 -11.43 7.79 0.93
N LEU A 223 -11.65 6.63 0.29
CA LEU A 223 -12.58 5.61 0.78
C LEU A 223 -12.19 5.14 2.19
N TYR A 224 -10.90 5.13 2.52
CA TYR A 224 -10.46 4.78 3.86
C TYR A 224 -10.97 5.77 4.93
N ASP A 225 -11.15 7.05 4.60
CA ASP A 225 -11.79 8.02 5.51
C ASP A 225 -13.30 7.77 5.67
N CYS A 226 -13.91 7.09 4.71
CA CYS A 226 -15.32 6.70 4.73
C CYS A 226 -15.56 5.34 5.44
N GLY A 227 -14.55 4.79 6.12
CA GLY A 227 -14.66 3.57 6.92
C GLY A 227 -14.49 2.28 6.13
N TYR A 228 -14.10 2.34 4.87
CA TYR A 228 -13.63 1.16 4.14
C TYR A 228 -12.28 0.74 4.71
N THR A 229 -12.03 -0.55 4.86
CA THR A 229 -10.80 -1.08 5.50
C THR A 229 -10.07 -2.10 4.64
N SER A 230 -10.80 -2.73 3.71
CA SER A 230 -10.31 -3.54 2.61
C SER A 230 -11.04 -3.11 1.33
N LEU A 231 -10.33 -2.90 0.23
CA LEU A 231 -10.92 -2.47 -1.04
C LEU A 231 -10.98 -3.62 -2.04
N GLY A 232 -12.18 -3.91 -2.55
CA GLY A 232 -12.46 -4.78 -3.69
C GLY A 232 -13.21 -4.01 -4.78
N GLY A 233 -14.21 -4.64 -5.38
CA GLY A 233 -15.16 -4.00 -6.28
C GLY A 233 -16.32 -3.34 -5.52
N THR A 234 -17.06 -2.48 -6.21
CA THR A 234 -18.26 -1.81 -5.70
C THR A 234 -19.41 -2.78 -5.39
N ASP A 235 -19.35 -3.99 -5.94
CA ASP A 235 -20.31 -5.07 -5.77
C ASP A 235 -20.02 -5.98 -4.57
N ASP A 236 -18.79 -5.99 -4.04
CA ASP A 236 -18.36 -6.91 -2.98
C ASP A 236 -17.77 -6.22 -1.74
N THR A 237 -17.82 -4.89 -1.70
CA THR A 237 -17.13 -4.08 -0.70
C THR A 237 -18.03 -3.01 -0.09
N HIS A 238 -18.04 -2.97 1.24
CA HIS A 238 -18.80 -2.07 2.08
C HIS A 238 -17.92 -1.45 3.18
N PRO A 239 -18.32 -0.30 3.77
CA PRO A 239 -17.67 0.22 4.96
C PRO A 239 -17.69 -0.81 6.11
N ASN A 240 -16.62 -0.84 6.90
CA ASN A 240 -16.47 -1.83 7.96
C ASN A 240 -17.51 -1.61 9.08
N PRO A 241 -18.34 -2.61 9.42
CA PRO A 241 -19.37 -2.46 10.44
C PRO A 241 -18.82 -2.12 11.84
N VAL A 242 -17.57 -2.49 12.16
CA VAL A 242 -16.91 -2.15 13.43
C VAL A 242 -16.65 -0.64 13.55
N LEU A 243 -16.55 0.06 12.42
CA LEU A 243 -16.31 1.49 12.35
C LEU A 243 -17.61 2.31 12.34
N ALA A 244 -18.79 1.69 12.35
CA ALA A 244 -20.06 2.42 12.38
C ALA A 244 -20.17 3.28 13.65
N LYS A 245 -20.40 4.59 13.49
CA LYS A 245 -20.60 5.52 14.61
C LYS A 245 -21.95 5.27 15.26
N LYS A 246 -21.95 5.19 16.58
CA LYS A 246 -23.15 4.99 17.40
C LYS A 246 -23.49 6.27 18.16
N ASN A 247 -24.77 6.55 18.34
CA ASN A 247 -25.26 7.61 19.21
C ASN A 247 -25.15 7.18 20.69
N SER A 248 -25.49 8.10 21.60
CA SER A 248 -25.47 7.86 23.05
C SER A 248 -26.29 6.65 23.50
N ASN A 249 -27.27 6.23 22.69
CA ASN A 249 -28.17 5.12 22.96
C ASN A 249 -27.73 3.82 22.26
N GLY A 250 -26.54 3.81 21.64
CA GLY A 250 -25.98 2.64 20.94
C GLY A 250 -26.51 2.42 19.52
N SER A 251 -27.42 3.26 19.02
CA SER A 251 -27.96 3.18 17.65
C SER A 251 -27.01 3.81 16.64
N VAL A 252 -26.90 3.23 15.45
CA VAL A 252 -26.03 3.73 14.38
C VAL A 252 -26.49 5.11 13.93
N LEU A 253 -25.57 6.07 13.90
CA LEU A 253 -25.82 7.43 13.39
C LEU A 253 -26.02 7.37 11.87
N THR A 254 -27.14 7.90 11.38
CA THR A 254 -27.46 7.99 9.95
C THR A 254 -27.40 9.42 9.44
N THR A 255 -27.22 9.62 8.13
CA THR A 255 -27.25 10.97 7.56
C THR A 255 -28.59 11.70 7.81
N PRO A 256 -28.59 13.03 7.99
CA PRO A 256 -29.81 13.79 8.27
C PRO A 256 -30.87 13.79 7.16
N ASN A 257 -30.51 13.40 5.92
CA ASN A 257 -31.31 13.67 4.72
C ASN A 257 -32.19 12.50 4.24
N GLY A 258 -32.67 11.64 5.14
CA GLY A 258 -33.67 10.61 4.81
C GLY A 258 -33.11 9.38 4.06
N THR A 259 -31.84 9.39 3.65
CA THR A 259 -31.08 8.20 3.29
C THR A 259 -30.47 7.60 4.55
N LYS A 260 -30.85 6.36 4.90
CA LYS A 260 -30.33 5.60 6.06
C LYS A 260 -28.87 5.15 5.86
N THR A 261 -27.99 6.01 5.38
CA THR A 261 -26.56 5.71 5.27
C THR A 261 -25.89 5.99 6.62
N ALA A 262 -25.27 4.96 7.20
CA ALA A 262 -24.54 5.07 8.45
C ALA A 262 -23.30 5.97 8.30
N TYR A 263 -22.97 6.73 9.34
CA TYR A 263 -21.68 7.40 9.45
C TYR A 263 -20.63 6.44 9.99
N PHE A 264 -19.46 6.37 9.35
CA PHE A 264 -18.36 5.53 9.77
C PHE A 264 -17.19 6.36 10.29
N ARG A 265 -16.40 5.76 11.19
CA ARG A 265 -15.07 6.22 11.56
C ARG A 265 -14.08 5.81 10.46
N PRO A 266 -12.99 6.54 10.29
CA PRO A 266 -11.98 6.23 9.28
C PRO A 266 -11.21 4.94 9.59
N ALA A 267 -10.61 4.36 8.55
CA ALA A 267 -9.97 3.04 8.55
C ALA A 267 -8.88 2.89 9.60
N TYR A 268 -8.04 3.92 9.77
CA TYR A 268 -6.95 3.94 10.75
C TYR A 268 -7.40 3.88 12.22
N GLU A 269 -8.70 3.91 12.50
CA GLU A 269 -9.26 3.64 13.83
C GLU A 269 -9.61 2.16 14.08
N LEU A 270 -9.49 1.29 13.06
CA LEU A 270 -9.56 -0.17 13.23
C LEU A 270 -8.21 -0.68 13.75
N VAL A 271 -8.26 -1.73 14.57
CA VAL A 271 -7.09 -2.28 15.28
C VAL A 271 -6.83 -3.74 14.93
N ASP A 272 -7.88 -4.56 14.87
CA ASP A 272 -7.75 -6.00 14.69
C ASP A 272 -7.64 -6.36 13.19
N ASP A 273 -6.55 -7.05 12.82
CA ASP A 273 -6.34 -7.59 11.48
C ASP A 273 -7.49 -8.51 11.03
N TYR A 274 -8.06 -9.30 11.94
CA TYR A 274 -9.14 -10.24 11.62
C TYR A 274 -10.46 -9.54 11.30
N GLU A 275 -10.60 -8.27 11.70
CA GLU A 275 -11.77 -7.46 11.43
C GLU A 275 -11.67 -6.68 10.11
N GLU A 276 -10.49 -6.60 9.51
CA GLU A 276 -10.24 -5.78 8.31
C GLU A 276 -11.19 -6.10 7.15
N ARG A 277 -11.54 -7.37 6.98
CA ARG A 277 -12.33 -7.84 5.84
C ARG A 277 -13.81 -8.01 6.18
N LEU A 278 -14.29 -7.52 7.33
CA LEU A 278 -15.72 -7.61 7.71
C LEU A 278 -16.64 -6.80 6.80
N GLY A 279 -16.10 -5.85 6.03
CA GLY A 279 -16.82 -5.14 4.98
C GLY A 279 -16.78 -5.82 3.61
N ARG A 280 -16.27 -7.05 3.50
CA ARG A 280 -16.23 -7.81 2.23
C ARG A 280 -17.32 -8.88 2.23
N ASP A 281 -18.00 -9.02 1.11
CA ASP A 281 -18.94 -10.12 0.91
C ASP A 281 -18.20 -11.48 0.91
N ARG A 282 -18.90 -12.53 1.34
CA ARG A 282 -18.37 -13.89 1.47
C ARG A 282 -18.58 -14.71 0.21
#